data_AF-A0A097SS59-F1
#
_entry.id   AF-A0A097SS59-F1
#
_cell.length_a   1.000
_cell.length_b   1.000
_cell.length_c   1.000
_cell.angle_alpha   90.00
_cell.angle_beta   90.00
_cell.angle_gamma   90.00
#
_symmetry.space_group_name_H-M   'P 1'
#
loop_
_entity.id
_entity.type
_entity.pdbx_description
1 polymer ?
#
loop_
_entity_poly.entity_id
_entity_poly.type
_entity_poly.pdbx_seq_one_letter_code
_entity_poly.pdbx_strand_id
1 'polypeptide(L)'
;MNTELLQAAALTEATPKMILNYIAIGAGIIGTLIAAFCFFPGIVKVIKTKDTRSMSYSMFLWHVIGCVVWILVGACNFTTGIIARDYWQAFASGAATIAANISVILCDTVFLIYKYRNTHKAKLLKMSENEYYEKYVFPKLIKENKKKKPLSN
;
A
#
# COMPACT_ATOMS: atom_id res chain seq x y z
N MET A 1 3.76 5.85 53.43
CA MET A 1 4.49 5.41 52.21
C MET A 1 4.45 6.57 51.25
N ASN A 2 5.59 7.23 51.04
CA ASN A 2 5.65 8.58 50.48
C ASN A 2 5.23 8.60 49.02
N THR A 3 4.31 9.51 48.70
CA THR A 3 3.80 9.80 47.35
C THR A 3 4.93 10.06 46.35
N GLU A 4 6.05 10.62 46.81
CA GLU A 4 7.26 10.85 46.00
C GLU A 4 7.98 9.57 45.58
N LEU A 5 8.02 8.54 46.43
CA LEU A 5 8.60 7.23 46.08
C LEU A 5 7.73 6.51 45.04
N LEU A 6 6.40 6.68 45.13
CA LEU A 6 5.44 6.17 44.17
C LEU A 6 5.53 6.91 42.82
N GLN A 7 5.70 8.23 42.84
CA GLN A 7 5.94 9.03 41.62
C GLN A 7 7.30 8.71 40.97
N ALA A 8 8.35 8.55 41.76
CA ALA A 8 9.68 8.20 41.26
C ALA A 8 9.70 6.80 40.63
N ALA A 9 9.03 5.82 41.25
CA ALA A 9 8.85 4.48 40.69
C ALA A 9 7.99 4.49 39.41
N ALA A 10 6.90 5.27 39.38
CA ALA A 10 6.08 5.44 38.18
C ALA A 10 6.85 6.11 37.02
N LEU A 11 7.70 7.10 37.33
CA LEU A 11 8.54 7.75 36.32
C LEU A 11 9.59 6.79 35.75
N THR A 12 10.20 5.94 36.58
CA THR A 12 11.26 5.00 36.15
C THR A 12 10.72 3.89 35.24
N GLU A 13 9.46 3.46 35.41
CA GLU A 13 8.82 2.51 34.50
C GLU A 13 8.23 3.16 33.24
N ALA A 14 7.86 4.45 33.29
CA ALA A 14 7.23 5.15 32.18
C ALA A 14 8.22 5.54 31.06
N THR A 15 9.47 5.89 31.39
CA THR A 15 10.48 6.33 30.41
C THR A 15 10.84 5.26 29.37
N PRO A 16 11.12 4.00 29.74
CA PRO A 16 11.46 2.95 28.77
C PRO A 16 10.30 2.63 27.81
N LYS A 17 9.07 2.60 28.33
CA LYS A 17 7.85 2.37 27.52
C LYS A 17 7.63 3.50 26.51
N MET A 18 7.84 4.77 26.92
CA MET A 18 7.75 5.89 25.99
C MET A 18 8.78 5.79 24.86
N ILE A 19 10.04 5.50 25.18
CA ILE A 19 11.11 5.38 24.18
C ILE A 19 10.79 4.27 23.19
N LEU A 20 10.36 3.10 23.67
CA LEU A 20 9.97 1.98 22.82
C LEU A 20 8.82 2.33 21.87
N ASN A 21 7.81 3.07 22.37
CA ASN A 21 6.69 3.53 21.54
C ASN A 21 7.15 4.48 20.43
N TYR A 22 8.04 5.44 20.71
CA TYR A 22 8.58 6.32 19.68
C TYR A 22 9.39 5.58 18.62
N ILE A 23 10.19 4.59 19.01
CA ILE A 23 10.94 3.75 18.08
C ILE A 23 9.99 2.93 17.20
N ALA A 24 8.97 2.31 17.79
CA ALA A 24 7.98 1.51 17.05
C ALA A 24 7.20 2.37 16.04
N ILE A 25 6.79 3.57 16.43
CA ILE A 25 6.12 4.53 15.55
C ILE A 25 7.04 4.97 14.42
N GLY A 26 8.29 5.36 14.74
CA GLY A 26 9.26 5.78 13.73
C GLY A 26 9.56 4.68 12.71
N ALA A 27 9.76 3.45 13.17
CA ALA A 27 9.92 2.29 12.31
C ALA A 27 8.68 2.02 11.46
N GLY A 28 7.47 2.18 12.02
CA GLY A 28 6.21 2.03 11.30
C GLY A 28 6.03 3.05 10.17
N ILE A 29 6.35 4.33 10.42
CA ILE A 29 6.29 5.39 9.41
C ILE A 29 7.29 5.12 8.29
N ILE A 30 8.55 4.85 8.64
CA ILE A 30 9.62 4.57 7.66
C ILE A 30 9.28 3.32 6.84
N GLY A 31 8.85 2.24 7.50
CA GLY A 31 8.43 1.01 6.84
C GLY A 31 7.29 1.23 5.85
N THR A 32 6.30 2.04 6.23
CA THR A 32 5.17 2.42 5.36
C THR A 32 5.65 3.19 4.12
N LEU A 33 6.53 4.18 4.30
CA LEU A 33 7.07 4.97 3.19
C LEU A 33 7.90 4.10 2.23
N ILE A 34 8.72 3.21 2.77
CA ILE A 34 9.51 2.27 1.96
C ILE A 34 8.58 1.33 1.19
N ALA A 35 7.57 0.75 1.84
CA ALA A 35 6.61 -0.12 1.18
C ALA A 35 5.89 0.61 0.03
N ALA A 36 5.38 1.81 0.28
CA ALA A 36 4.74 2.64 -0.76
C ALA A 36 5.69 2.90 -1.94
N PHE A 37 6.97 3.21 -1.66
CA PHE A 37 7.99 3.43 -2.69
C PHE A 37 8.31 2.15 -3.47
N CYS A 38 8.31 0.98 -2.84
CA CYS A 38 8.52 -0.30 -3.53
C CYS A 38 7.39 -0.63 -4.51
N PHE A 39 6.14 -0.30 -4.19
CA PHE A 39 5.00 -0.56 -5.08
C PHE A 39 4.86 0.47 -6.22
N PHE A 40 5.34 1.70 -6.00
CA PHE A 40 5.16 2.80 -6.95
C PHE A 40 5.72 2.55 -8.37
N PRO A 41 6.97 2.05 -8.56
CA PRO A 41 7.50 1.72 -9.88
C PRO A 41 6.64 0.69 -10.62
N GLY A 42 6.08 -0.28 -9.90
CA GLY A 42 5.20 -1.30 -10.46
C GLY A 42 3.93 -0.68 -11.04
N ILE A 43 3.30 0.23 -10.30
CA ILE A 43 2.07 0.91 -10.71
C ILE A 43 2.35 1.79 -11.93
N VAL A 44 3.41 2.58 -11.88
CA VAL A 44 3.82 3.45 -13.00
C VAL A 44 4.10 2.63 -14.25
N LYS A 45 4.76 1.47 -14.11
CA LYS A 45 4.99 0.55 -15.23
C LYS A 45 3.66 0.09 -15.82
N VAL A 46 2.74 -0.43 -15.02
CA VAL A 46 1.45 -0.94 -15.53
C VAL A 46 0.59 0.15 -16.16
N ILE A 47 0.57 1.37 -15.60
CA ILE A 47 -0.16 2.48 -16.22
C ILE A 47 0.45 2.83 -17.60
N LYS A 48 1.77 2.85 -17.72
CA LYS A 48 2.47 3.21 -18.97
C LYS A 48 2.43 2.11 -20.02
N THR A 49 2.73 0.87 -19.63
CA THR A 49 2.87 -0.26 -20.56
C THR A 49 1.58 -1.04 -20.71
N LYS A 50 0.61 -0.92 -19.80
CA LYS A 50 -0.60 -1.74 -19.76
C LYS A 50 -0.29 -3.25 -19.68
N ASP A 51 0.95 -3.62 -19.34
CA ASP A 51 1.42 -5.00 -19.31
C ASP A 51 1.13 -5.61 -17.94
N THR A 52 0.23 -6.59 -17.92
CA THR A 52 -0.23 -7.28 -16.71
C THR A 52 0.06 -8.78 -16.77
N ARG A 53 0.85 -9.24 -17.75
CA ARG A 53 1.01 -10.68 -18.05
C ARG A 53 1.66 -11.46 -16.90
N SER A 54 2.67 -10.87 -16.25
CA SER A 54 3.39 -11.48 -15.12
C SER A 54 2.65 -11.39 -13.78
N MET A 55 1.45 -10.81 -13.75
CA MET A 55 0.70 -10.53 -12.53
C MET A 55 -0.39 -11.56 -12.30
N SER A 56 -0.39 -12.20 -11.12
CA SER A 56 -1.42 -13.17 -10.73
C SER A 56 -2.57 -12.49 -9.99
N TYR A 57 -3.82 -12.84 -10.34
CA TYR A 57 -5.00 -12.42 -9.56
C TYR A 57 -4.95 -12.86 -8.10
N SER A 58 -4.42 -14.07 -7.84
CA SER A 58 -4.36 -14.62 -6.49
C SER A 58 -3.48 -13.80 -5.56
N MET A 59 -2.38 -13.25 -6.07
CA MET A 59 -1.47 -12.40 -5.30
C MET A 59 -2.21 -11.16 -4.77
N PHE A 60 -2.91 -10.45 -5.64
CA PHE A 60 -3.66 -9.25 -5.26
C PHE A 60 -4.84 -9.57 -4.34
N LEU A 61 -5.52 -10.71 -4.54
CA LEU A 61 -6.60 -11.13 -3.66
C LEU A 61 -6.10 -11.34 -2.22
N TRP A 62 -5.00 -12.07 -2.06
CA TRP A 62 -4.39 -12.29 -0.74
C TRP A 62 -3.85 -11.00 -0.14
N HIS A 63 -3.30 -10.11 -0.96
CA HIS A 63 -2.81 -8.81 -0.49
C HIS A 63 -3.95 -7.92 0.04
N VAL A 64 -5.07 -7.84 -0.69
CA VAL A 64 -6.27 -7.11 -0.25
C VAL A 64 -6.80 -7.68 1.07
N ILE A 65 -6.87 -9.00 1.22
CA ILE A 65 -7.29 -9.63 2.48
C ILE A 65 -6.34 -9.21 3.62
N GLY A 66 -5.02 -9.27 3.39
CA GLY A 66 -4.02 -8.82 4.35
C GLY A 66 -4.20 -7.35 4.75
N CYS A 67 -4.41 -6.46 3.78
CA CYS A 67 -4.65 -5.05 4.03
C CYS A 67 -5.93 -4.81 4.85
N VAL A 68 -7.01 -5.54 4.58
CA VAL A 68 -8.25 -5.46 5.37
C VAL A 68 -8.00 -5.85 6.82
N VAL A 69 -7.25 -6.93 7.06
CA VAL A 69 -6.87 -7.34 8.44
C VAL A 69 -6.06 -6.23 9.13
N TRP A 70 -5.09 -5.62 8.44
CA TRP A 70 -4.31 -4.52 9.00
C TRP A 70 -5.13 -3.25 9.26
N ILE A 71 -6.12 -2.95 8.42
CA ILE A 71 -7.06 -1.85 8.67
C ILE A 71 -7.83 -2.09 9.97
N LEU A 72 -8.29 -3.33 10.21
CA LEU A 72 -8.96 -3.68 11.47
C LEU A 72 -8.04 -3.51 12.68
N VAL A 73 -6.77 -3.96 12.58
CA VAL A 73 -5.76 -3.74 13.63
C VAL A 73 -5.55 -2.24 13.88
N GLY A 74 -5.43 -1.44 12.81
CA GLY A 74 -5.31 0.01 12.91
C GLY A 74 -6.54 0.66 13.56
N ALA A 75 -7.75 0.19 13.26
CA ALA A 75 -8.99 0.66 13.88
C ALA A 75 -9.07 0.33 15.37
N CYS A 76 -8.64 -0.87 15.76
CA CYS A 76 -8.50 -1.23 17.17
C CYS A 76 -7.52 -0.30 17.89
N ASN A 77 -6.32 -0.09 17.34
CA ASN A 77 -5.30 0.80 17.92
C ASN A 77 -5.74 2.27 17.98
N PHE A 78 -6.49 2.72 16.97
CA PHE A 78 -7.08 4.05 16.96
C PHE A 78 -8.08 4.20 18.11
N THR A 79 -9.03 3.27 18.21
CA THR A 79 -10.10 3.29 19.22
C THR A 79 -9.54 3.20 20.63
N THR A 80 -8.57 2.30 20.88
CA THR A 80 -7.93 2.17 22.20
C THR A 80 -7.17 3.43 22.58
N GLY A 81 -6.43 4.05 21.64
CA GLY A 81 -5.75 5.32 21.87
C GLY A 81 -6.72 6.46 22.21
N ILE A 82 -7.86 6.57 21.51
CA ILE A 82 -8.90 7.56 21.83
C ILE A 82 -9.48 7.34 23.23
N ILE A 83 -9.83 6.10 23.59
CA ILE A 83 -10.39 5.76 24.92
C ILE A 83 -9.38 6.06 26.03
N ALA A 84 -8.12 5.72 25.82
CA ALA A 84 -7.03 5.97 26.77
C ALA A 84 -6.59 7.45 26.82
N ARG A 85 -7.16 8.32 25.96
CA ARG A 85 -6.70 9.71 25.72
C ARG A 85 -5.23 9.79 25.29
N ASP A 86 -4.68 8.71 24.76
CA ASP A 86 -3.40 8.69 24.06
C ASP A 86 -3.64 8.97 22.57
N TYR A 87 -3.94 10.24 22.28
CA TYR A 87 -4.19 10.69 20.91
C TYR A 87 -2.97 10.47 20.01
N TRP A 88 -1.76 10.53 20.56
CA TRP A 88 -0.56 10.30 19.79
C TRP A 88 -0.49 8.87 19.28
N GLN A 89 -0.71 7.88 20.14
CA GLN A 89 -0.82 6.47 19.73
C GLN A 89 -1.95 6.27 18.73
N ALA A 90 -3.12 6.87 18.97
CA ALA A 90 -4.27 6.76 18.07
C ALA A 90 -3.91 7.21 16.65
N PHE A 91 -3.30 8.40 16.50
CA PHE A 91 -2.93 8.93 15.19
C PHE A 91 -1.72 8.20 14.57
N ALA A 92 -0.63 8.07 15.33
CA ALA A 92 0.65 7.62 14.78
C ALA A 92 0.67 6.12 14.46
N SER A 93 -0.07 5.30 15.21
CA SER A 93 -0.20 3.87 14.94
C SER A 93 -1.51 3.55 14.25
N GLY A 94 -2.64 3.97 14.81
CA GLY A 94 -3.97 3.60 14.32
C GLY A 94 -4.29 4.22 12.95
N ALA A 95 -4.37 5.55 12.90
CA ALA A 95 -4.73 6.27 11.68
C ALA A 95 -3.71 6.05 10.56
N ALA A 96 -2.40 6.05 10.88
CA ALA A 96 -1.35 5.79 9.91
C ALA A 96 -1.48 4.39 9.27
N THR A 97 -1.71 3.35 10.08
CA THR A 97 -1.88 1.97 9.57
C THR A 97 -3.11 1.86 8.67
N ILE A 98 -4.23 2.48 9.06
CA ILE A 98 -5.44 2.52 8.23
C ILE A 98 -5.15 3.21 6.89
N ALA A 99 -4.58 4.41 6.93
CA ALA A 99 -4.31 5.20 5.73
C ALA A 99 -3.33 4.48 4.77
N ALA A 100 -2.28 3.85 5.31
CA ALA A 100 -1.32 3.08 4.54
C ALA A 100 -2.00 1.94 3.78
N ASN A 101 -2.80 1.12 4.46
CA ASN A 101 -3.42 -0.05 3.87
C ASN A 101 -4.56 0.31 2.91
N ILE A 102 -5.31 1.38 3.16
CA ILE A 102 -6.26 1.93 2.17
C ILE A 102 -5.52 2.36 0.90
N SER A 103 -4.39 3.06 1.04
CA SER A 103 -3.59 3.52 -0.10
C SER A 103 -3.07 2.33 -0.93
N VAL A 104 -2.64 1.26 -0.27
CA VAL A 104 -2.22 0.02 -0.95
C VAL A 104 -3.38 -0.66 -1.68
N ILE A 105 -4.57 -0.76 -1.07
CA ILE A 105 -5.76 -1.32 -1.73
C ILE A 105 -6.13 -0.50 -2.98
N LEU A 106 -6.04 0.83 -2.93
CA LEU A 106 -6.28 1.69 -4.09
C LEU A 106 -5.27 1.39 -5.21
N CYS A 107 -4.00 1.20 -4.87
CA CYS A 107 -2.97 0.80 -5.83
C CYS A 107 -3.26 -0.57 -6.47
N ASP A 108 -3.62 -1.57 -5.65
CA ASP A 108 -3.99 -2.91 -6.11
C ASP A 108 -5.21 -2.89 -7.02
N THR A 109 -6.17 -2.03 -6.73
CA THR A 109 -7.37 -1.84 -7.57
C THR A 109 -6.99 -1.37 -8.98
N VAL A 110 -6.02 -0.45 -9.11
CA VAL A 110 -5.53 -0.01 -10.43
C VAL A 110 -4.97 -1.21 -11.20
N PHE A 111 -4.15 -2.05 -10.57
CA PHE A 111 -3.60 -3.25 -11.20
C PHE A 111 -4.69 -4.22 -11.64
N LEU A 112 -5.64 -4.51 -10.75
CA LEU A 112 -6.75 -5.41 -11.00
C LEU A 112 -7.63 -4.93 -12.17
N ILE A 113 -7.87 -3.62 -12.29
CA ILE A 113 -8.62 -3.04 -13.41
C ILE A 113 -7.90 -3.33 -14.74
N TYR A 114 -6.60 -3.07 -14.83
CA TYR A 114 -5.85 -3.33 -16.07
C TYR A 114 -5.80 -4.82 -16.39
N LYS A 115 -5.55 -5.66 -15.37
CA LYS A 115 -5.50 -7.12 -15.52
C LYS A 115 -6.85 -7.65 -16.01
N TYR A 116 -7.94 -7.26 -15.35
CA TYR A 116 -9.30 -7.64 -15.74
C TYR A 116 -9.60 -7.24 -17.18
N ARG A 117 -9.33 -6.00 -17.57
CA ARG A 117 -9.57 -5.51 -18.93
C ARG A 117 -8.80 -6.30 -19.98
N ASN A 118 -7.53 -6.61 -19.72
CA ASN A 118 -6.69 -7.36 -20.64
C ASN A 118 -7.14 -8.81 -20.76
N THR A 119 -7.34 -9.50 -19.62
CA THR A 119 -7.81 -10.88 -19.61
C THR A 119 -9.20 -11.01 -20.23
N HIS A 120 -10.12 -10.09 -19.93
CA HIS A 120 -11.49 -10.12 -20.48
C HIS A 120 -11.49 -9.93 -22.00
N LYS A 121 -10.74 -8.96 -22.52
CA LYS A 121 -10.63 -8.75 -23.98
C LYS A 121 -9.93 -9.90 -24.69
N ALA A 122 -8.91 -10.50 -24.07
CA ALA A 122 -8.28 -11.70 -24.60
C ALA A 122 -9.28 -12.86 -24.72
N LYS A 123 -10.09 -13.09 -23.67
CA LYS A 123 -11.16 -14.10 -23.67
C LYS A 123 -12.22 -13.85 -24.76
N LEU A 124 -12.67 -12.60 -24.93
CA LEU A 124 -13.62 -12.24 -25.99
C LEU A 124 -13.09 -12.55 -27.40
N LEU A 125 -11.78 -12.41 -27.59
CA LEU A 125 -11.11 -12.70 -28.85
C LEU A 125 -10.61 -14.15 -28.97
N LYS A 126 -10.96 -15.02 -28.01
CA LYS A 126 -10.53 -16.43 -27.94
C LYS A 126 -9.01 -16.61 -28.06
N MET A 127 -8.25 -15.75 -27.38
CA MET A 127 -6.78 -15.79 -27.35
C MET A 127 -6.26 -15.66 -25.91
N SER A 128 -4.99 -15.98 -25.72
CA SER A 128 -4.31 -15.76 -24.45
C SER A 128 -4.09 -14.26 -24.18
N GLU A 129 -3.92 -13.89 -22.91
CA GLU A 129 -3.58 -12.51 -22.52
C GLU A 129 -2.26 -12.04 -23.18
N ASN A 130 -1.31 -12.96 -23.33
CA ASN A 130 -0.03 -12.69 -23.98
C ASN A 130 -0.22 -12.32 -25.45
N GLU A 131 -0.96 -13.13 -26.21
CA GLU A 131 -1.25 -12.87 -27.62
C GLU A 131 -2.04 -11.58 -27.80
N TYR A 132 -3.04 -11.34 -26.93
CA TYR A 132 -3.81 -10.11 -26.95
C TYR A 132 -2.93 -8.87 -26.77
N TYR A 133 -2.00 -8.92 -25.82
CA TYR A 133 -1.08 -7.81 -25.55
C TYR A 133 -0.17 -7.53 -26.76
N GLU A 134 0.49 -8.55 -27.29
CA GLU A 134 1.41 -8.43 -28.44
C GLU A 134 0.70 -7.94 -29.70
N LYS A 135 -0.52 -8.42 -29.95
CA LYS A 135 -1.26 -8.09 -31.18
C LYS A 135 -1.96 -6.73 -31.13
N TYR A 136 -2.48 -6.31 -29.98
CA TYR A 136 -3.37 -5.14 -29.91
C TYR A 136 -2.89 -4.02 -29.00
N VAL A 137 -2.14 -4.31 -27.93
CA VAL A 137 -1.75 -3.31 -26.94
C VAL A 137 -0.38 -2.73 -27.28
N PHE A 138 0.62 -3.59 -27.47
CA PHE A 138 2.00 -3.18 -27.74
C PHE A 138 2.14 -2.31 -29.01
N PRO A 139 1.52 -2.63 -30.16
CA PRO A 139 1.64 -1.80 -31.36
C PRO A 139 1.00 -0.42 -31.19
N LYS A 140 -0.08 -0.30 -30.41
CA LYS A 140 -0.72 1.00 -30.11
C LYS A 140 0.21 1.88 -29.28
N LEU A 141 0.87 1.30 -28.28
CA LEU A 141 1.83 2.04 -27.43
C LEU A 141 3.03 2.55 -28.23
N ILE A 142 3.55 1.75 -29.17
CA ILE A 142 4.63 2.21 -30.07
C ILE A 142 4.17 3.41 -30.90
N LYS A 143 2.96 3.34 -31.49
CA LYS A 143 2.40 4.45 -32.29
C LYS A 143 2.20 5.71 -31.44
N GLU A 144 1.69 5.57 -30.22
CA GLU A 144 1.51 6.70 -29.28
C GLU A 144 2.85 7.32 -28.87
N ASN A 145 3.87 6.51 -28.56
CA ASN A 145 5.19 7.02 -28.19
C ASN A 145 5.92 7.70 -29.36
N LYS A 146 5.78 7.19 -30.59
CA LYS A 146 6.30 7.86 -31.80
C LYS A 146 5.65 9.22 -32.03
N LYS A 147 4.35 9.37 -31.77
CA LYS A 147 3.67 10.68 -31.86
C LYS A 147 4.12 11.68 -30.80
N LYS A 148 4.48 11.21 -29.60
CA LYS A 148 4.95 12.07 -28.49
C LYS A 148 6.40 12.52 -28.64
N LYS A 149 7.23 11.81 -29.41
CA LYS A 149 8.54 12.24 -29.87
C LYS A 149 8.44 12.69 -31.34
N PRO A 150 7.87 13.87 -31.68
CA PRO A 150 8.15 14.42 -32.99
C PRO A 150 9.67 14.60 -33.06
N LEU A 151 10.26 14.09 -34.14
CA LEU A 151 11.69 14.14 -34.41
C LEU A 151 12.20 15.57 -34.16
N SER A 152 12.97 15.75 -33.09
CA SER A 152 13.92 16.85 -33.00
C SER A 152 15.01 16.51 -34.03
N ASN A 153 14.78 16.97 -35.26
CA ASN A 153 15.85 17.11 -36.26
C ASN A 153 16.71 18.31 -35.88
#